data_AF-A0A349EIN0-F1
#
_entry.id   AF-A0A349EIN0-F1
#
_cell.length_a   1.000
_cell.length_b   1.000
_cell.length_c   1.000
_cell.angle_alpha   90.00
_cell.angle_beta   90.00
_cell.angle_gamma   90.00
#
_symmetry.space_group_name_H-M   'P 1'
#
loop_
_entity.id
_entity.type
_entity.pdbx_description
1 polymer ?
#
loop_
_entity_poly.entity_id
_entity_poly.type
_entity_poly.pdbx_seq_one_letter_code
_entity_poly.pdbx_strand_id
1 'polypeptide(L)' 'MAMSSQKFIARNRAPRVQIEYDVEVYGAQKKVQLPFVMGVMADLSGKPAEPLAAVADRKFLEVDVDNFD' A
#
# COMPACT_ATOMS: atom_id res chain seq x y z
N MET A 1 -10.23 -6.39 -8.52
CA MET A 1 -10.11 -7.00 -9.85
C MET A 1 -10.87 -6.11 -10.82
N ALA A 2 -10.19 -5.54 -11.81
CA ALA A 2 -10.86 -4.80 -12.86
C ALA A 2 -11.84 -5.74 -13.58
N MET A 3 -13.12 -5.36 -13.72
CA MET A 3 -14.04 -6.16 -14.53
C MET A 3 -13.53 -6.17 -15.97
N SER A 4 -13.22 -7.36 -16.48
CA SER A 4 -12.74 -7.51 -17.85
C SER A 4 -13.82 -7.02 -18.83
N SER A 5 -13.42 -6.32 -19.89
CA SER A 5 -14.33 -5.78 -20.90
C SER A 5 -15.13 -6.89 -21.60
N GLN A 6 -14.62 -8.12 -21.59
CA GLN A 6 -15.30 -9.33 -22.05
C GLN A 6 -16.55 -9.65 -21.20
N LYS A 7 -16.47 -9.52 -19.87
CA LYS A 7 -17.63 -9.73 -18.96
C LYS A 7 -18.70 -8.65 -19.11
N PHE A 8 -18.33 -7.45 -19.57
CA PHE A 8 -19.28 -6.38 -19.89
C PHE A 8 -20.08 -6.66 -21.18
N ILE A 9 -19.42 -7.14 -22.25
CA ILE A 9 -20.07 -7.48 -23.53
C ILE A 9 -21.11 -8.60 -23.36
N ALA A 10 -20.83 -9.58 -22.50
CA ALA A 10 -21.75 -10.69 -22.16
C ALA A 10 -23.09 -10.19 -21.60
N ARG A 11 -23.10 -9.10 -20.82
CA ARG A 11 -24.30 -8.62 -20.13
C ARG A 11 -25.23 -7.77 -21.00
N ASN A 12 -24.70 -7.07 -22.01
CA ASN A 12 -25.48 -6.08 -22.76
C ASN A 12 -25.97 -6.60 -24.13
N ARG A 13 -25.16 -7.39 -24.87
CA ARG A 13 -25.50 -8.07 -26.14
C ARG A 13 -24.51 -9.20 -26.42
N ALA A 14 -24.78 -10.41 -25.90
CA ALA A 14 -23.89 -11.55 -26.10
C ALA A 14 -23.82 -11.96 -27.60
N PRO A 15 -22.61 -12.03 -28.21
CA PRO A 15 -22.43 -12.53 -29.56
C PRO A 15 -22.67 -14.05 -29.63
N ARG A 16 -22.93 -14.59 -30.84
CA ARG A 16 -23.23 -16.02 -31.02
C ARG A 16 -22.09 -16.96 -30.60
N VAL A 17 -20.86 -16.46 -30.58
CA VAL A 17 -19.68 -17.12 -30.02
C VAL A 17 -18.93 -16.09 -29.19
N GLN A 18 -18.66 -16.40 -27.92
CA GLN A 18 -17.92 -15.55 -27.00
C GLN A 18 -16.82 -16.37 -26.33
N ILE A 19 -15.60 -15.86 -26.35
CA ILE A 19 -14.45 -16.47 -25.70
C ILE A 19 -14.03 -15.54 -24.56
N GLU A 20 -13.99 -16.08 -23.34
CA GLU A 20 -13.51 -15.39 -22.15
C GLU A 20 -12.26 -16.07 -21.61
N TYR A 21 -11.41 -15.27 -20.97
CA TYR A 21 -10.27 -15.76 -20.22
C TYR A 21 -10.53 -15.41 -18.76
N ASP A 22 -10.79 -16.43 -17.95
CA ASP A 22 -10.84 -16.29 -16.50
C ASP A 22 -9.61 -16.93 -15.89
N VAL A 23 -9.02 -16.26 -14.91
CA VAL A 23 -7.89 -16.80 -14.17
C VAL A 23 -8.47 -17.63 -13.03
N GLU A 24 -8.57 -18.94 -13.24
CA GLU A 24 -9.02 -19.87 -12.22
C GLU A 24 -7.95 -19.99 -11.13
N VAL A 25 -8.23 -19.44 -9.96
CA VAL A 25 -7.27 -19.40 -8.83
C VAL A 25 -7.46 -20.56 -7.85
N TYR A 26 -8.39 -21.50 -8.06
CA TYR A 26 -8.64 -22.68 -7.20
C TYR A 26 -8.64 -22.39 -5.68
N GLY A 27 -9.13 -21.22 -5.25
CA GLY A 27 -9.10 -20.81 -3.84
C GLY A 27 -7.72 -20.37 -3.32
N ALA A 28 -6.80 -20.01 -4.21
CA ALA A 28 -5.45 -19.54 -3.87
C ALA A 28 -5.52 -18.44 -2.82
N GLN A 29 -4.84 -18.69 -1.70
CA GLN A 29 -4.72 -17.72 -0.64
C GLN A 29 -4.00 -16.48 -1.18
N LYS A 30 -4.70 -15.34 -1.15
CA LYS A 30 -4.11 -14.06 -1.49
C LYS A 30 -3.04 -13.73 -0.45
N LYS A 31 -1.77 -13.85 -0.82
CA LYS A 31 -0.66 -13.37 0.01
C LYS A 31 -0.80 -11.86 0.14
N VAL A 32 -1.05 -11.39 1.36
CA VAL A 32 -0.95 -9.97 1.70
C VAL A 32 0.46 -9.75 2.23
N GLN A 33 1.20 -8.86 1.58
CA GLN A 33 2.51 -8.44 2.07
C GLN A 33 2.26 -7.40 3.16
N LEU A 34 2.67 -7.73 4.39
CA LEU A 34 2.67 -6.79 5.51
C LEU A 34 4.11 -6.32 5.70
N PRO A 35 4.43 -5.04 5.42
CA PRO A 35 5.77 -4.53 5.65
C PRO A 35 6.05 -4.51 7.17
N PHE A 36 7.26 -4.90 7.54
CA PHE A 36 7.74 -4.75 8.90
C PHE A 36 8.42 -3.39 9.03
N VAL A 37 7.82 -2.49 9.82
CA VAL A 37 8.34 -1.13 10.06
C VAL A 37 8.81 -1.04 11.50
N MET A 38 10.01 -0.50 11.72
CA MET A 38 10.58 -0.29 13.05
C MET A 38 10.48 1.18 13.44
N GLY A 39 9.84 1.45 14.58
CA GLY A 39 9.85 2.78 15.19
C GLY A 39 11.06 2.94 16.11
N VAL A 40 11.85 4.00 15.90
CA VAL A 40 12.98 4.36 16.77
C VAL A 40 12.65 5.66 17.50
N MET A 41 12.84 5.67 18.82
CA MET A 41 12.71 6.86 19.66
C MET A 41 14.06 7.16 20.30
N ALA A 42 14.56 8.37 20.10
CA ALA A 42 15.84 8.82 20.63
C ALA A 42 15.78 10.33 20.96
N ASP A 43 16.62 10.76 21.90
CA ASP A 43 16.86 12.20 22.11
C ASP A 43 17.89 12.68 21.09
N LEU A 44 17.40 13.28 20.02
CA LEU A 44 18.21 13.82 18.92
C LEU A 44 18.37 15.35 18.99
N SER A 45 17.74 15.99 19.97
CA SER A 45 17.58 17.45 20.01
C SER A 45 18.66 18.18 20.82
N GLY A 46 19.37 17.46 21.70
CA GLY A 46 20.45 18.00 22.51
C GLY A 46 20.02 19.21 23.33
N LYS A 47 20.59 20.39 23.03
CA LYS A 47 20.26 21.68 23.67
C LYS A 47 19.65 22.64 22.64
N PRO A 48 18.34 22.55 22.39
CA PRO A 48 17.70 23.38 21.39
C PRO A 48 17.64 24.84 21.85
N ALA A 49 17.87 25.78 20.94
CA ALA A 49 17.78 27.22 21.22
C ALA A 49 16.32 27.67 21.42
N GLU A 50 15.38 26.97 20.76
CA GLU A 50 13.95 27.18 20.90
C GLU A 50 13.26 25.98 21.55
N PRO A 51 12.16 26.18 22.30
CA PRO A 51 11.39 25.08 22.86
C PRO A 51 10.88 24.14 21.76
N LEU A 52 11.09 22.84 21.96
CA LEU A 52 10.57 21.82 21.05
C LEU A 52 9.04 21.74 21.14
N ALA A 53 8.41 21.36 20.04
CA ALA A 53 6.99 21.04 20.00
C ALA A 53 6.62 19.97 21.04
N ALA A 54 5.36 19.96 21.48
CA ALA A 54 4.87 18.95 22.41
C ALA A 54 4.99 17.54 21.79
N VAL A 55 5.17 16.52 22.63
CA VAL A 55 5.43 15.14 22.16
C VAL A 55 4.31 14.63 21.24
N ALA A 56 3.05 14.98 21.52
CA ALA A 56 1.90 14.58 20.71
C ALA A 56 1.93 15.15 19.28
N ASP A 57 2.65 16.26 19.07
CA ASP A 57 2.74 16.93 17.77
C ASP A 57 3.94 16.41 16.96
N ARG A 58 4.84 15.62 17.56
CA ARG A 58 6.02 15.04 16.90
C ARG A 58 5.62 13.78 16.14
N LYS A 59 5.78 13.81 14.82
CA LYS A 59 5.50 12.66 13.95
C LYS A 59 6.75 11.80 13.80
N PHE A 60 6.54 10.50 13.59
CA PHE A 60 7.60 9.64 13.07
C PHE A 60 7.98 10.11 11.67
N LEU A 61 9.28 10.25 11.44
CA LEU A 61 9.85 10.49 10.13
C LEU A 61 10.35 9.15 9.59
N GLU A 62 10.16 8.92 8.30
CA GLU A 62 10.75 7.78 7.61
C GLU A 62 12.23 8.08 7.38
N VAL A 63 13.11 7.18 7.83
CA VAL A 63 14.56 7.33 7.71
C VAL A 63 15.12 6.13 6.96
N ASP A 64 15.90 6.41 5.92
CA ASP A 64 16.63 5.44 5.10
C ASP A 64 18.02 5.99 4.72
N VAL A 65 18.72 5.29 3.83
CA VAL A 65 20.07 5.69 3.40
C VAL A 65 20.09 6.93 2.50
N ASP A 66 18.95 7.30 1.92
CA ASP A 66 18.84 8.42 0.99
C ASP A 66 18.53 9.74 1.73
N ASN A 67 18.08 9.68 2.99
CA ASN A 67 17.64 10.85 3.77
C ASN A 67 18.28 10.98 5.17
N PHE A 68 19.42 10.33 5.40
CA PHE A 68 20.12 10.33 6.68
C PHE A 68 21.04 11.55 6.92
N ASP A 69 21.28 12.36 5.89
CA ASP A 69 22.18 13.53 5.94
C ASP A 69 21.63 14.72 6.74
#